data_AF-A0A926TW58-F1
#
_entry.id   AF-A0A926TW58-F1
#
_cell.length_a   1.000
_cell.length_b   1.000
_cell.length_c   1.000
_cell.angle_alpha   90.00
_cell.angle_beta   90.00
_cell.angle_gamma   90.00
#
_symmetry.space_group_name_H-M   'P 1'
#
loop_
_entity.id
_entity.type
_entity.pdbx_description
1 polymer ?
#
loop_
_entity_poly.entity_id
_entity_poly.type
_entity_poly.pdbx_seq_one_letter_code
_entity_poly.pdbx_strand_id
1 'polypeptide(L)'
;MLKKDWDYDCNASPKMDSEQQVKRKCELVKAMSQEYPVTTLCQIFEMNRSSFYYQSATNSDDEVKHTIAEIAAEHPTYGYWRITAMLHQQGQIVNNKCGLRLIRDFVLGGQMSEKKVSYYRQ
;
A
#
# COMPACT_ATOMS: atom_id res chain seq x y z
N MET A 1 -7.38 31.47 27.58
CA MET A 1 -6.75 30.49 26.67
C MET A 1 -7.81 29.47 26.29
N LEU A 2 -8.32 29.58 25.06
CA LEU A 2 -9.44 28.79 24.55
C LEU A 2 -9.03 27.33 24.33
N LYS A 3 -9.66 26.40 25.06
CA LYS A 3 -9.72 24.98 24.67
C LYS A 3 -10.50 24.92 23.36
N LYS A 4 -9.86 24.43 22.30
CA LYS A 4 -10.55 24.07 21.06
C LYS A 4 -11.21 22.72 21.31
N ASP A 5 -12.46 22.77 21.76
CA ASP A 5 -13.36 21.64 21.76
C ASP A 5 -13.63 21.25 20.30
N TRP A 6 -13.28 20.02 19.94
CA TRP A 6 -13.60 19.45 18.64
C TRP A 6 -14.80 18.54 18.82
N ASP A 7 -15.96 19.17 18.93
CA ASP A 7 -17.25 18.50 18.82
C ASP A 7 -17.46 18.15 17.34
N TYR A 8 -17.03 16.94 16.96
CA TYR A 8 -17.49 16.35 15.71
C TYR A 8 -18.97 15.97 15.89
N ASP A 9 -19.81 16.77 15.27
CA ASP A 9 -21.26 16.67 15.28
C ASP A 9 -21.77 15.25 14.98
N CYS A 10 -22.66 14.77 15.85
CA CYS A 10 -23.14 13.40 15.98
C CYS A 10 -24.13 12.96 14.89
N ASN A 11 -24.16 13.61 13.73
CA ASN A 11 -24.81 13.05 12.53
C ASN A 11 -23.88 12.02 11.86
N ALA A 12 -23.40 11.07 12.66
CA ALA A 12 -22.72 9.87 12.23
C ALA A 12 -23.73 9.02 11.43
N SER A 13 -23.91 9.38 10.16
CA SER A 13 -24.52 8.49 9.18
C SER A 13 -23.77 7.16 9.23
N PRO A 14 -24.47 6.03 9.40
CA PRO A 14 -23.84 4.72 9.38
C PRO A 14 -22.98 4.62 8.13
N LYS A 15 -21.66 4.44 8.26
CA LYS A 15 -20.79 4.14 7.13
C LYS A 15 -21.17 2.75 6.61
N MET A 16 -22.24 2.69 5.80
CA MET A 16 -22.67 1.53 5.04
C MET A 16 -21.53 1.11 4.10
N ASP A 17 -21.23 -0.19 4.06
CA ASP A 17 -20.17 -0.86 3.30
C ASP A 17 -19.71 -0.13 2.02
N SER A 18 -18.74 0.75 2.16
CA SER A 18 -18.24 1.63 1.08
C SER A 18 -17.47 0.86 0.01
N GLU A 19 -16.77 -0.20 0.39
CA GLU A 19 -15.94 -1.00 -0.52
C GLU A 19 -16.79 -1.84 -1.48
N GLN A 20 -17.88 -2.44 -0.99
CA GLN A 20 -18.77 -3.27 -1.80
C GLN A 20 -19.50 -2.43 -2.86
N GLN A 21 -19.91 -1.21 -2.50
CA GLN A 21 -20.54 -0.28 -3.44
C GLN A 21 -19.56 0.18 -4.52
N VAL A 22 -18.32 0.52 -4.16
CA VAL A 22 -17.28 0.91 -5.13
C VAL A 22 -16.98 -0.23 -6.10
N LYS A 23 -16.88 -1.46 -5.60
CA LYS A 23 -16.63 -2.66 -6.42
C LYS A 23 -17.76 -2.89 -7.44
N ARG A 24 -19.02 -2.86 -6.99
CA ARG A 24 -20.21 -2.99 -7.88
C ARG A 24 -20.25 -1.91 -8.94
N LYS A 25 -20.01 -0.64 -8.55
CA LYS A 25 -19.98 0.47 -9.51
C LYS A 25 -18.86 0.26 -10.55
N CYS A 26 -17.66 -0.16 -10.13
CA CYS A 26 -16.55 -0.43 -11.04
C CYS A 26 -16.85 -1.58 -12.01
N GLU A 27 -17.51 -2.65 -11.55
CA GLU A 27 -17.95 -3.77 -12.39
C GLU A 27 -18.92 -3.31 -13.48
N LEU A 28 -19.91 -2.46 -13.14
CA LEU A 28 -20.83 -1.88 -14.11
C LEU A 28 -20.13 -1.00 -15.14
N VAL A 29 -19.22 -0.12 -14.70
CA VAL A 29 -18.44 0.73 -15.62
C VAL A 29 -17.57 -0.13 -16.54
N LYS A 30 -17.00 -1.23 -16.04
CA LYS A 30 -16.20 -2.15 -16.85
C LYS A 30 -17.03 -2.83 -17.94
N ALA A 31 -18.25 -3.25 -17.64
CA ALA A 31 -19.16 -3.85 -18.62
C ALA A 31 -19.54 -2.85 -19.74
N MET A 32 -19.75 -1.58 -19.40
CA MET A 32 -20.17 -0.54 -20.36
C MET A 32 -18.99 0.17 -21.06
N SER A 33 -17.74 -0.12 -20.65
CA SER A 33 -16.53 0.56 -21.15
C SER A 33 -16.23 0.34 -22.63
N GLN A 34 -16.83 -0.68 -23.25
CA GLN A 34 -16.65 -0.99 -24.67
C GLN A 34 -17.43 -0.04 -25.59
N GLU A 35 -18.58 0.46 -25.12
CA GLU A 35 -19.50 1.27 -25.93
C GLU A 35 -19.43 2.77 -25.59
N TYR A 36 -19.00 3.11 -24.37
CA TYR A 36 -18.96 4.49 -23.88
C TYR A 36 -17.61 4.87 -23.27
N PRO A 37 -17.20 6.14 -23.39
CA PRO A 37 -15.97 6.61 -22.76
C PRO A 37 -16.06 6.52 -21.24
N VAL A 38 -15.05 5.89 -20.62
CA VAL A 38 -14.94 5.68 -19.16
C VAL A 38 -15.10 6.99 -18.37
N THR A 39 -14.66 8.12 -18.92
CA THR A 39 -14.80 9.44 -18.29
C THR A 39 -16.24 9.82 -18.01
N THR A 40 -17.15 9.53 -18.94
CA THR A 40 -18.56 9.87 -18.85
C THR A 40 -19.27 8.89 -17.91
N LEU A 41 -18.92 7.60 -18.00
CA LEU A 41 -19.42 6.59 -17.08
C LEU A 41 -19.05 6.93 -15.62
N CYS A 42 -17.79 7.29 -15.35
CA CYS A 42 -17.36 7.67 -14.01
C CYS A 42 -18.11 8.91 -13.46
N GLN A 43 -18.46 9.86 -14.33
CA GLN A 43 -19.26 11.03 -13.94
C GLN A 43 -20.69 10.65 -13.57
N ILE A 44 -21.33 9.77 -14.35
CA ILE A 44 -22.71 9.31 -14.09
C ILE A 44 -22.80 8.52 -12.78
N PHE A 45 -21.82 7.65 -12.51
CA PHE A 45 -21.80 6.82 -11.29
C PHE A 45 -21.25 7.54 -10.06
N GLU A 46 -20.91 8.83 -10.18
CA GLU A 46 -20.27 9.65 -9.15
C GLU A 46 -19.06 8.95 -8.51
N MET A 47 -18.21 8.36 -9.34
CA MET A 47 -16.98 7.69 -8.90
C MET A 47 -15.73 8.45 -9.33
N ASN A 48 -14.69 8.38 -8.50
CA ASN A 48 -13.39 8.89 -8.91
C ASN A 48 -12.77 7.97 -9.98
N ARG A 49 -12.15 8.56 -11.00
CA ARG A 49 -11.45 7.83 -12.07
C ARG A 49 -10.35 6.93 -11.51
N SER A 50 -9.65 7.40 -10.47
CA SER A 50 -8.59 6.61 -9.83
C SER A 50 -9.13 5.31 -9.24
N SER A 51 -10.37 5.29 -8.75
CA SER A 51 -10.98 4.07 -8.20
C SER A 51 -11.22 3.01 -9.28
N PHE A 52 -11.54 3.42 -10.51
CA PHE A 52 -11.72 2.50 -11.64
C PHE A 52 -10.39 1.91 -12.13
N TYR A 53 -9.35 2.73 -12.23
CA TYR A 53 -8.02 2.26 -12.66
C TYR A 53 -7.26 1.52 -11.57
N TYR A 54 -7.62 1.72 -10.31
CA TYR A 54 -6.98 1.02 -9.19
C TYR A 54 -7.34 -0.46 -9.22
N GLN A 55 -6.35 -1.30 -9.46
CA GLN A 55 -6.44 -2.75 -9.30
C GLN A 55 -5.69 -3.12 -8.03
N SER A 56 -6.39 -3.78 -7.09
CA SER A 56 -5.73 -4.34 -5.91
C SER A 56 -4.77 -5.44 -6.37
N ALA A 57 -3.47 -5.22 -6.25
CA ALA A 57 -2.47 -6.27 -6.42
C ALA A 57 -2.58 -7.24 -5.23
N THR A 58 -3.36 -8.31 -5.39
CA THR A 58 -3.65 -9.24 -4.29
C THR A 58 -2.53 -10.25 -4.04
N ASN A 59 -1.63 -10.51 -5.00
CA ASN A 59 -0.79 -11.71 -4.94
C ASN A 59 0.73 -11.50 -4.95
N SER A 60 1.26 -10.34 -5.37
CA SER A 60 2.72 -10.18 -5.46
C SER A 60 3.37 -9.78 -4.14
N ASP A 61 2.63 -9.12 -3.25
CA ASP A 61 3.24 -8.55 -2.05
C ASP A 61 3.59 -9.62 -1.02
N ASP A 62 2.86 -10.73 -0.94
CA ASP A 62 3.10 -11.75 0.08
C ASP A 62 4.30 -12.64 -0.26
N GLU A 63 4.47 -13.03 -1.52
CA GLU A 63 5.68 -13.72 -1.99
C GLU A 63 6.93 -12.84 -1.77
N VAL A 64 6.86 -11.57 -2.16
CA VAL A 64 7.93 -10.60 -1.96
C VAL A 64 8.26 -10.43 -0.47
N LYS A 65 7.25 -10.37 0.39
CA LYS A 65 7.44 -10.31 1.85
C LYS A 65 8.17 -11.53 2.37
N HIS A 66 7.78 -12.73 1.92
CA HIS A 66 8.43 -13.97 2.33
C HIS A 66 9.89 -14.01 1.92
N THR A 67 10.21 -13.67 0.66
CA THR A 67 11.60 -13.64 0.18
C THR A 67 12.44 -12.60 0.93
N ILE A 68 11.86 -11.42 1.22
CA ILE A 68 12.54 -10.39 2.04
C ILE A 68 12.80 -10.91 3.45
N ALA A 69 11.83 -11.60 4.07
CA ALA A 69 11.98 -12.17 5.40
C ALA A 69 13.09 -13.24 5.44
N GLU A 70 13.17 -14.09 4.42
CA GLU A 70 14.20 -15.12 4.29
C GLU A 70 15.59 -14.50 4.17
N ILE A 71 15.79 -13.56 3.25
CA ILE A 71 17.07 -12.86 3.07
C ILE A 71 17.46 -12.08 4.34
N ALA A 72 16.47 -11.46 5.01
CA ALA A 72 16.68 -10.75 6.26
C ALA A 72 17.10 -11.69 7.42
N ALA A 73 16.52 -12.88 7.49
CA ALA A 73 16.85 -13.89 8.49
C ALA A 73 18.24 -14.50 8.23
N GLU A 74 18.59 -14.77 6.98
CA GLU A 74 19.90 -15.28 6.59
C GLU A 74 21.01 -14.24 6.79
N HIS A 75 20.69 -12.96 6.58
CA HIS A 75 21.63 -11.85 6.68
C HIS A 75 21.12 -10.74 7.61
N PRO A 76 21.15 -10.94 8.95
CA PRO A 76 20.66 -9.96 9.91
C PRO A 76 21.46 -8.65 9.90
N THR A 77 22.68 -8.67 9.36
CA THR A 77 23.53 -7.48 9.20
C THR A 77 23.22 -6.69 7.93
N TYR A 78 22.36 -7.17 7.03
CA TYR A 78 22.08 -6.49 5.76
C TYR A 78 21.08 -5.35 5.97
N GLY A 79 21.26 -4.29 5.19
CA GLY A 79 20.35 -3.15 5.16
C GLY A 79 19.49 -3.20 3.92
N TYR A 80 18.48 -2.36 3.85
CA TYR A 80 17.49 -2.40 2.76
C TYR A 80 18.12 -2.43 1.36
N TRP A 81 19.16 -1.63 1.10
CA TRP A 81 19.80 -1.60 -0.22
C TRP A 81 20.35 -2.97 -0.63
N ARG A 82 21.05 -3.65 0.29
CA ARG A 82 21.62 -4.98 0.01
C ARG A 82 20.53 -6.01 -0.25
N ILE A 83 19.45 -5.95 0.52
CA ILE A 83 18.29 -6.84 0.35
C ILE A 83 17.60 -6.57 -1.00
N THR A 84 17.34 -5.30 -1.35
CA THR A 84 16.77 -4.91 -2.65
C THR A 84 17.65 -5.32 -3.83
N ALA A 85 18.98 -5.22 -3.69
CA ALA A 85 19.91 -5.65 -4.73
C ALA A 85 19.83 -7.17 -4.98
N MET A 86 19.71 -7.98 -3.92
CA MET A 86 19.53 -9.44 -4.06
C MET A 86 18.17 -9.78 -4.68
N LEU A 87 17.09 -9.09 -4.29
CA LEU A 87 15.77 -9.26 -4.90
C LEU A 87 15.80 -8.95 -6.40
N HIS A 88 16.46 -7.87 -6.80
CA HIS A 88 16.60 -7.50 -8.21
C HIS A 88 17.41 -8.54 -9.00
N GLN A 89 18.44 -9.15 -8.40
CA GLN A 89 19.18 -10.26 -9.01
C GLN A 89 18.32 -11.52 -9.17
N GLN A 90 17.37 -11.74 -8.27
CA GLN A 90 16.39 -12.83 -8.35
C GLN A 90 15.20 -12.50 -9.28
N GLY A 91 15.22 -11.35 -9.97
CA GLY A 91 14.17 -10.94 -10.91
C GLY A 91 12.93 -10.32 -10.26
N GLN A 92 12.96 -10.08 -8.94
CA GLN A 92 11.86 -9.47 -8.20
C GLN A 92 12.08 -7.95 -8.09
N ILE A 93 11.32 -7.17 -8.86
CA ILE A 93 11.39 -5.71 -8.84
C ILE A 93 10.45 -5.18 -7.75
N VAL A 94 11.02 -4.82 -6.60
CA VAL A 94 10.26 -4.32 -5.45
C VAL A 94 10.43 -2.81 -5.36
N ASN A 95 9.34 -2.08 -5.10
CA ASN A 95 9.44 -0.66 -4.81
C ASN A 95 10.25 -0.45 -3.52
N ASN A 96 11.25 0.43 -3.56
CA ASN A 96 12.08 0.79 -2.41
C ASN A 96 11.27 1.14 -1.15
N LYS A 97 10.09 1.77 -1.31
CA LYS A 97 9.19 2.09 -0.18
C LYS A 97 8.64 0.85 0.50
N CYS A 98 8.32 -0.19 -0.27
CA CYS A 98 7.79 -1.45 0.24
C CYS A 98 8.88 -2.19 1.04
N GLY A 99 10.07 -2.37 0.45
CA GLY A 99 11.20 -3.01 1.12
C GLY A 99 11.62 -2.31 2.41
N LEU A 100 11.67 -0.96 2.42
CA LEU A 100 11.98 -0.19 3.62
C LEU A 100 10.94 -0.39 4.73
N ARG A 101 9.65 -0.41 4.37
CA ARG A 101 8.56 -0.61 5.33
C ARG A 101 8.66 -1.98 5.99
N LEU A 102 8.85 -3.04 5.19
CA LEU A 102 8.95 -4.40 5.69
C LEU A 102 10.14 -4.58 6.64
N ILE A 103 11.31 -4.06 6.29
CA ILE A 103 12.47 -4.11 7.19
C ILE A 103 12.21 -3.35 8.48
N ARG A 104 11.52 -2.20 8.41
CA ARG A 104 11.13 -1.46 9.61
C ARG A 104 10.18 -2.26 10.48
N ASP A 105 9.18 -2.92 9.88
CA ASP A 105 8.23 -3.76 10.59
C ASP A 105 8.94 -4.97 11.23
N PHE A 106 9.94 -5.56 10.56
CA PHE A 106 10.78 -6.63 11.13
C PHE A 106 11.68 -6.17 12.28
N VAL A 107 12.26 -4.97 12.19
CA VAL A 107 13.06 -4.38 13.29
C VAL A 107 12.17 -4.05 14.48
N LEU A 108 10.99 -3.45 14.25
CA LEU A 108 10.00 -3.15 15.31
C LEU A 108 9.44 -4.43 15.93
N GLY A 109 9.29 -5.50 15.14
CA GLY A 109 8.90 -6.82 15.60
C GLY A 109 10.02 -7.62 16.28
N GLY A 110 11.22 -7.04 16.44
CA GLY A 110 12.37 -7.68 17.10
C GLY A 110 13.01 -8.83 16.31
N GLN A 111 12.65 -8.99 15.03
CA GLN A 111 13.17 -10.05 14.16
C GLN A 111 14.52 -9.69 13.54
N MET A 112 14.91 -8.41 13.58
CA MET A 112 16.23 -7.93 13.15
C MET A 112 16.81 -6.95 14.17
N SER A 113 18.14 -6.90 14.26
CA SER A 113 18.82 -5.89 15.08
C SER A 113 18.63 -4.50 14.48
N GLU A 114 18.24 -3.54 15.31
CA GLU A 114 18.15 -2.14 14.88
C GLU A 114 19.52 -1.62 14.48
N LYS A 115 19.66 -1.18 13.23
CA LYS A 115 20.87 -0.46 12.81
C LYS A 115 20.79 0.96 13.33
N LYS A 116 21.83 1.40 14.04
CA LYS A 116 22.03 2.83 14.30
C LYS A 116 22.32 3.53 12.97
N VAL A 117 21.33 4.23 12.45
CA VAL A 117 21.44 5.08 11.26
C VAL A 117 22.30 6.30 11.64
N SER A 118 23.62 6.25 11.40
CA SER A 118 24.47 7.44 11.42
C SER A 118 24.53 8.05 10.01
N TYR A 119 23.52 8.81 9.64
CA TYR A 119 23.53 9.56 8.39
C TYR A 119 23.49 11.05 8.81
N TYR A 120 24.58 11.77 8.53
CA TYR A 120 24.90 13.16 8.92
C TYR A 120 25.50 13.37 10.31
N ARG A 121 26.83 13.19 10.41
CA ARG A 121 27.69 14.02 11.27
C ARG A 121 28.49 14.91 10.32
N GLN A 122 28.00 16.13 10.11
CA GLN A 122 28.87 17.25 9.73
C GLN A 122 29.55 17.75 11.00
#